data_AF-A0A7J3U5V4-F1
#
_entry.id   AF-A0A7J3U5V4-F1
#
_cell.length_a   1.000
_cell.length_b   1.000
_cell.length_c   1.000
_cell.angle_alpha   90.00
_cell.angle_beta   90.00
_cell.angle_gamma   90.00
#
_symmetry.space_group_name_H-M   'P 1'
#
loop_
_entity.id
_entity.type
_entity.pdbx_description
1 polymer ?
#
loop_
_entity_poly.entity_id
_entity_poly.type
_entity_poly.pdbx_seq_one_letter_code
_entity_poly.pdbx_strand_id
1 'polypeptide(L)'
;MNFNILKHELVPYYSILSRDEVKKLLKVYGINKGDLPKMLVTDPVSRAIGAREGDIVRIIRKSRTAGESIAYRLVVGSEMGDLRDLDSEER
;
A
#
# COMPACT_ATOMS: atom_id res chain seq x y z
N MET A 1 15.54 24.51 -1.50
CA MET A 1 16.08 23.13 -1.37
C MET A 1 14.99 22.12 -1.69
N ASN A 2 15.07 21.37 -2.78
CA ASN A 2 14.20 20.23 -3.02
C ASN A 2 14.75 19.01 -2.27
N PHE A 3 14.14 18.66 -1.13
CA PHE A 3 14.45 17.44 -0.39
C PHE A 3 13.76 16.25 -1.06
N ASN A 4 14.54 15.33 -1.62
CA ASN A 4 14.02 14.08 -2.20
C ASN A 4 13.79 13.04 -1.09
N ILE A 5 12.57 13.04 -0.55
CA ILE A 5 12.08 12.09 0.48
C ILE A 5 12.33 10.62 0.11
N LEU A 6 12.36 10.26 -1.17
CA LEU A 6 12.51 8.87 -1.63
C LEU A 6 13.94 8.33 -1.61
N LYS A 7 14.97 9.16 -1.44
CA LYS A 7 16.39 8.74 -1.52
C LYS A 7 17.07 8.62 -0.15
N HIS A 8 16.32 8.70 0.93
CA HIS A 8 16.88 8.52 2.26
C HIS A 8 17.18 7.05 2.55
N GLU A 9 18.30 6.80 3.23
CA GLU A 9 18.77 5.46 3.59
C GLU A 9 17.71 4.62 4.35
N LEU A 10 16.88 5.27 5.16
CA LEU A 10 15.83 4.64 5.95
C LEU A 10 14.51 4.43 5.20
N VAL A 11 14.38 4.99 3.99
CA VAL A 11 13.14 4.91 3.21
C VAL A 11 13.17 3.65 2.35
N PRO A 12 12.19 2.74 2.53
CA PRO A 12 12.16 1.50 1.78
C PRO A 12 11.76 1.72 0.31
N TYR A 13 11.83 0.68 -0.50
CA TYR A 13 11.38 0.73 -1.88
C TYR A 13 9.87 0.53 -1.94
N TYR A 14 9.20 1.38 -2.72
CA TYR A 14 7.75 1.36 -2.92
C TYR A 14 7.44 1.08 -4.38
N SER A 15 6.47 0.18 -4.63
CA SER A 15 5.96 -0.11 -5.97
C SER A 15 4.45 -0.28 -5.92
N ILE A 16 3.75 0.32 -6.87
CA ILE A 16 2.31 0.10 -7.05
C ILE A 16 2.13 -1.27 -7.72
N LEU A 17 1.21 -2.08 -7.21
CA LEU A 17 0.89 -3.38 -7.80
C LEU A 17 -0.12 -3.24 -8.93
N SER A 18 0.04 -4.07 -9.96
CA SER A 18 -0.92 -4.17 -11.05
C SER A 18 -2.17 -4.96 -10.64
N ARG A 19 -3.29 -4.79 -11.35
CA ARG A 19 -4.56 -5.49 -11.04
C ARG A 19 -4.41 -7.01 -10.98
N ASP A 20 -3.63 -7.61 -11.88
CA ASP A 20 -3.37 -9.05 -11.90
C ASP A 20 -2.54 -9.52 -10.68
N GLU A 21 -1.54 -8.73 -10.28
CA GLU A 21 -0.73 -9.02 -9.10
C GLU A 21 -1.56 -8.91 -7.83
N VAL A 22 -2.46 -7.92 -7.74
CA VAL A 22 -3.40 -7.78 -6.64
C VAL A 22 -4.32 -8.99 -6.54
N LYS A 23 -4.94 -9.44 -7.65
CA LYS A 23 -5.78 -10.64 -7.63
C LYS A 23 -5.01 -11.88 -7.17
N LYS A 24 -3.78 -12.03 -7.65
CA LYS A 24 -2.90 -13.13 -7.23
C LYS A 24 -2.56 -13.06 -5.75
N LEU A 25 -2.23 -11.87 -5.25
CA LEU A 25 -1.94 -11.62 -3.84
C LEU A 25 -3.13 -12.02 -2.96
N LEU A 26 -4.31 -11.46 -3.22
CA LEU A 26 -5.52 -11.73 -2.46
C LEU A 26 -5.87 -13.22 -2.48
N LYS A 27 -5.71 -13.89 -3.62
CA LYS A 27 -5.94 -15.34 -3.75
C LYS A 27 -4.92 -16.18 -2.98
N VAL A 28 -3.64 -15.79 -2.98
CA VAL A 28 -2.56 -16.52 -2.29
C VAL A 28 -2.72 -16.41 -0.78
N TYR A 29 -3.08 -15.24 -0.28
CA TYR A 29 -3.24 -15.01 1.16
C TYR A 29 -4.67 -15.29 1.67
N GLY A 30 -5.65 -15.43 0.77
CA GLY A 30 -7.05 -15.67 1.13
C GLY A 30 -7.69 -14.51 1.89
N ILE A 31 -7.26 -13.28 1.62
CA ILE A 31 -7.72 -12.06 2.31
C ILE A 31 -8.43 -11.11 1.35
N ASN A 32 -9.25 -10.22 1.91
CA ASN A 32 -9.89 -9.15 1.17
C ASN A 32 -9.01 -7.89 1.15
N LYS A 33 -9.31 -6.96 0.23
CA LYS A 33 -8.55 -5.70 0.13
C LYS A 33 -8.64 -4.89 1.43
N GLY A 34 -9.78 -4.95 2.11
CA GLY A 34 -10.04 -4.24 3.36
C GLY A 34 -9.18 -4.71 4.54
N ASP A 35 -8.68 -5.95 4.50
CA ASP A 35 -7.84 -6.54 5.55
C ASP A 35 -6.39 -6.04 5.51
N LEU A 36 -5.98 -5.42 4.39
CA LEU A 36 -4.65 -4.88 4.26
C LEU A 36 -4.48 -3.61 5.12
N PRO A 37 -3.32 -3.42 5.76
CA PRO A 37 -3.02 -2.18 6.46
C PRO A 37 -3.19 -0.97 5.54
N LYS A 38 -3.88 0.05 6.03
CA LYS A 38 -4.25 1.22 5.23
C LYS A 38 -3.14 2.27 5.20
N MET A 39 -3.04 3.01 4.10
CA MET A 39 -2.13 4.14 3.88
C MET A 39 -2.94 5.31 3.32
N LEU A 40 -2.73 6.52 3.84
CA LEU A 40 -3.46 7.68 3.33
C LEU A 40 -2.92 8.11 1.97
N VAL A 41 -3.81 8.55 1.08
CA VAL A 41 -3.43 9.23 -0.17
C VAL A 41 -2.68 10.54 0.09
N THR A 42 -2.91 11.17 1.25
CA THR A 42 -2.23 12.40 1.68
C THR A 42 -0.80 12.16 2.17
N ASP A 43 -0.39 10.91 2.36
CA ASP A 43 0.96 10.58 2.80
C ASP A 43 2.00 11.06 1.77
N PRO A 44 3.15 11.63 2.20
CA PRO A 44 4.18 12.12 1.29
C PRO A 44 4.69 11.04 0.34
N VAL A 45 4.77 9.78 0.79
CA VAL A 45 5.21 8.66 -0.04
C VAL A 45 4.17 8.33 -1.09
N SER A 46 2.89 8.23 -0.72
CA SER A 46 1.77 8.00 -1.65
C SER A 46 1.77 9.04 -2.78
N ARG A 47 1.95 10.32 -2.42
CA ARG A 47 2.05 11.41 -3.40
C ARG A 47 3.29 11.30 -4.27
N ALA A 48 4.43 10.92 -3.70
CA ALA A 48 5.69 10.82 -4.43
C ALA A 48 5.70 9.66 -5.44
N ILE A 49 5.00 8.55 -5.14
CA ILE A 49 4.85 7.41 -6.07
C ILE A 49 3.63 7.55 -7.00
N GLY A 50 2.78 8.56 -6.79
CA GLY A 50 1.57 8.78 -7.59
C GLY A 50 0.44 7.77 -7.33
N ALA A 51 0.40 7.17 -6.14
CA ALA A 51 -0.64 6.20 -5.80
C ALA A 51 -2.00 6.88 -5.60
N ARG A 52 -3.07 6.18 -6.00
CA ARG A 52 -4.45 6.64 -5.88
C ARG A 52 -5.20 5.79 -4.86
N GLU A 53 -6.36 6.30 -4.44
CA GLU A 53 -7.28 5.53 -3.61
C GLU A 53 -7.66 4.21 -4.28
N GLY A 54 -7.63 3.12 -3.50
CA GLY A 54 -7.87 1.76 -3.97
C GLY A 54 -6.63 1.02 -4.49
N ASP A 55 -5.50 1.71 -4.68
CA ASP A 55 -4.25 1.07 -5.08
C ASP A 55 -3.61 0.30 -3.91
N ILE A 56 -2.91 -0.79 -4.22
CA ILE A 56 -2.12 -1.52 -3.24
C ILE A 56 -0.65 -1.28 -3.51
N VAL A 57 0.04 -0.77 -2.49
CA VAL A 57 1.46 -0.46 -2.53
C VAL A 57 2.25 -1.60 -1.89
N ARG A 58 3.19 -2.15 -2.63
CA ARG A 58 4.21 -3.08 -2.14
C ARG A 58 5.38 -2.27 -1.57
N ILE A 59 5.74 -2.59 -0.34
CA ILE A 59 6.84 -1.98 0.42
C ILE A 59 7.91 -3.03 0.63
N ILE A 60 9.11 -2.79 0.13
CA ILE A 60 10.26 -3.69 0.28
C ILE A 60 11.30 -2.96 1.14
N ARG A 61 11.46 -3.43 2.38
CA ARG A 61 12.44 -2.88 3.32
C ARG A 61 13.57 -3.88 3.57
N LYS A 62 14.80 -3.39 3.69
CA LYS A 62 15.92 -4.21 4.17
C LYS A 62 15.71 -4.51 5.65
N SER A 63 15.73 -5.79 6.01
CA SER A 63 15.59 -6.26 7.39
C SER A 63 16.90 -6.89 7.82
N ARG A 64 17.43 -6.48 8.97
CA ARG A 64 18.66 -7.06 9.53
C ARG A 64 18.52 -8.55 9.86
N THR A 65 17.31 -9.02 10.17
CA THR A 65 17.06 -10.40 10.58
C THR A 65 16.59 -11.30 9.43
N ALA A 66 15.85 -10.75 8.46
CA ALA A 66 15.23 -11.52 7.38
C ALA A 66 15.82 -11.20 5.99
N GLY A 67 16.83 -10.32 5.91
CA GLY A 67 17.36 -9.79 4.66
C GLY A 67 16.41 -8.76 4.05
N GLU A 68 15.23 -9.20 3.61
CA GLU A 68 14.20 -8.36 3.02
C GLU A 68 12.84 -8.67 3.62
N SER A 69 12.08 -7.61 3.95
CA SER A 69 10.71 -7.72 4.44
C SER A 69 9.78 -7.03 3.46
N ILE A 70 8.80 -7.78 2.99
CA ILE A 70 7.79 -7.31 2.04
C ILE A 70 6.50 -7.06 2.81
N ALA A 71 5.92 -5.88 2.67
CA ALA A 71 4.61 -5.54 3.21
C ALA A 71 3.72 -4.97 2.10
N TYR A 72 2.41 -5.14 2.25
CA TYR A 72 1.41 -4.64 1.31
C TYR A 72 0.45 -3.72 2.06
N ARG A 73 0.14 -2.55 1.48
CA ARG A 73 -0.78 -1.59 2.08
C ARG A 73 -1.79 -1.08 1.08
N LEU A 74 -3.05 -0.94 1.50
CA LEU A 74 -4.13 -0.37 0.70
C LEU A 74 -4.14 1.16 0.86
N VAL A 75 -4.15 1.89 -0.25
CA VAL A 75 -4.27 3.34 -0.24
C VAL A 75 -5.74 3.73 -0.09
N VAL A 76 -6.04 4.55 0.91
CA VAL A 76 -7.39 5.04 1.22
C VAL A 76 -7.43 6.57 1.15
N GLY A 77 -8.59 7.10 0.79
CA GLY A 77 -8.86 8.53 0.82
C GLY A 77 -8.78 9.09 2.25
N SER A 78 -8.65 10.43 2.33
CA SER A 78 -8.69 11.16 3.61
C SER A 78 -10.08 11.19 4.25
N GLU A 79 -11.11 10.81 3.50
CA GLU A 79 -12.50 10.73 3.94
C GLU A 79 -12.65 9.47 4.81
N MET A 80 -12.47 9.61 6.13
CA MET A 80 -12.64 8.54 7.12
C MET A 80 -14.13 8.12 7.29
N GLY A 81 -14.92 8.17 6.21
CA GLY A 81 -16.36 7.88 6.17
C GLY A 81 -16.72 6.47 5.66
N ASP A 82 -15.97 5.93 4.70
CA ASP A 82 -16.36 4.70 3.99
C ASP A 82 -15.72 3.43 4.57
N LEU A 83 -15.66 3.34 5.90
CA LEU A 83 -15.20 2.11 6.57
C LEU A 83 -16.24 0.98 6.49
N ARG A 84 -17.45 1.25 6.00
CA ARG A 84 -18.60 0.32 5.96
C ARG A 84 -18.93 -0.21 4.56
N ASP A 85 -18.41 0.41 3.50
CA ASP A 85 -18.85 0.11 2.13
C ASP A 85 -18.00 -0.96 1.45
N LEU A 86 -16.79 -1.23 1.94
CA LEU A 86 -15.91 -2.26 1.36
C LEU A 86 -16.28 -3.70 1.72
N ASP A 87 -17.07 -3.91 2.77
CA ASP A 87 -17.70 -5.21 3.10
C ASP A 87 -19.09 -5.36 2.44
N SER A 88 -19.61 -4.30 1.83
CA SER A 88 -20.97 -4.29 1.28
C SER A 88 -21.05 -4.82 -0.16
N GLU A 89 -19.91 -5.06 -0.81
CA GLU A 89 -19.84 -5.56 -2.19
C GLU A 89 -19.73 -7.09 -2.29
N GLU A 90 -19.97 -7.81 -1.19
CA GLU A 90 -20.09 -9.28 -1.11
C GLU A 90 -21.49 -9.73 -0.62
N ARG A 91 -22.56 -9.06 -1.09
CA ARG A 91 -23.95 -9.56 -0.98
C ARG A 91 -24.60 -9.77 -2.34
#